data_AF-A0A2C9K399-F1
#
_entry.id   AF-A0A2C9K399-F1
#
_cell.length_a   1.000
_cell.length_b   1.000
_cell.length_c   1.000
_cell.angle_alpha   90.00
_cell.angle_beta   90.00
_cell.angle_gamma   90.00
#
_symmetry.space_group_name_H-M   'P 1'
#
loop_
_entity.id
_entity.type
_entity.pdbx_description
1 polymer ?
#
loop_
_entity_poly.entity_id
_entity_poly.type
_entity_poly.pdbx_seq_one_letter_code
_entity_poly.pdbx_strand_id
1 'polypeptide(L)'
;MIKGVTLGFLYKMRAVYAHFPINVAVSNNSTSVEIRNFLGEKFTRHVDMLKGVTFKPSGNKDEFILEGNDIELVSRSAALIQQCTAVKNKDIRKFLDGIYVSERTNVVQE
;
A
#
# COMPACT_ATOMS: atom_id res chain seq x y z
N MET A 1 15.56 7.28 13.09
CA MET A 1 15.74 8.72 12.77
C MET A 1 16.92 8.99 11.83
N ILE A 2 18.18 8.67 12.16
CA ILE A 2 19.35 8.99 11.31
C ILE A 2 19.20 8.47 9.87
N LYS A 3 18.94 7.16 9.71
CA LYS A 3 18.73 6.51 8.39
C LYS A 3 17.60 7.14 7.56
N GLY A 4 16.56 7.64 8.22
CA GLY A 4 15.39 8.20 7.55
C GLY A 4 15.68 9.53 6.87
N VAL A 5 16.55 10.36 7.47
CA VAL A 5 16.95 11.65 6.90
C VAL A 5 18.06 11.47 5.86
N THR A 6 18.94 10.47 6.02
CA THR A 6 20.06 10.26 5.10
C THR A 6 19.68 9.44 3.87
N LEU A 7 18.87 8.39 4.04
CA LEU A 7 18.57 7.42 2.98
C LEU A 7 17.08 7.37 2.59
N GLY A 8 16.18 7.80 3.49
CA GLY A 8 14.73 7.64 3.33
C GLY A 8 14.29 6.17 3.42
N PHE A 9 13.00 5.93 3.67
CA PHE A 9 12.40 4.60 3.68
C PHE A 9 11.49 4.41 2.48
N LEU A 10 11.60 3.24 1.83
CA LEU A 10 10.81 2.85 0.67
C LEU A 10 10.20 1.47 0.91
N TYR A 11 8.88 1.40 0.93
CA TYR A 11 8.14 0.14 1.08
C TYR A 11 7.46 -0.16 -0.25
N LYS A 12 7.74 -1.34 -0.80
CA LYS A 12 7.01 -1.84 -1.97
C LYS A 12 5.82 -2.66 -1.50
N MET A 13 4.67 -2.40 -2.10
CA MET A 13 3.44 -3.14 -1.86
C MET A 13 2.94 -3.74 -3.17
N ARG A 14 2.36 -4.94 -3.13
CA ARG A 14 1.75 -5.58 -4.29
C ARG A 14 0.30 -5.92 -4.02
N ALA A 15 -0.56 -5.61 -4.99
CA ALA A 15 -1.94 -6.06 -5.01
C ALA A 15 -1.99 -7.50 -5.55
N VAL A 16 -2.49 -8.41 -4.74
CA VAL A 16 -2.66 -9.83 -5.07
C VAL A 16 -4.14 -10.11 -5.18
N TYR A 17 -4.55 -10.75 -6.26
CA TYR A 17 -5.94 -11.09 -6.51
C TYR A 17 -6.04 -12.39 -7.32
N ALA A 18 -7.12 -13.14 -7.14
CA ALA A 18 -7.34 -14.38 -7.88
C ALA A 18 -8.15 -14.15 -9.17
N HIS A 19 -9.27 -13.43 -9.07
CA HIS A 19 -10.23 -13.29 -10.18
C HIS A 19 -10.65 -11.84 -10.43
N PHE A 20 -10.96 -11.08 -9.38
CA PHE A 20 -11.36 -9.69 -9.51
C PHE A 20 -10.13 -8.77 -9.44
N PRO A 21 -9.75 -8.08 -10.53
CA PRO A 21 -8.60 -7.18 -10.50
C PRO A 21 -8.88 -6.00 -9.56
N ILE A 22 -7.93 -5.73 -8.66
CA ILE A 22 -8.03 -4.65 -7.67
C ILE A 22 -7.58 -3.35 -8.34
N ASN A 23 -8.46 -2.36 -8.40
CA ASN A 23 -8.14 -1.06 -8.97
C ASN A 23 -7.73 -0.11 -7.84
N VAL A 24 -6.50 0.38 -7.88
CA VAL A 24 -5.98 1.35 -6.91
C VAL A 24 -5.78 2.70 -7.60
N ALA A 25 -6.53 3.70 -7.16
CA ALA A 25 -6.40 5.07 -7.63
C ALA A 25 -5.74 5.92 -6.54
N VAL A 26 -4.75 6.72 -6.93
CA VAL A 26 -4.06 7.65 -6.05
C VAL A 26 -4.65 9.04 -6.25
N SER A 27 -5.05 9.70 -5.17
CA SER A 27 -5.70 11.01 -5.18
C SER A 27 -4.99 11.97 -4.22
N ASN A 28 -5.40 13.24 -4.23
CA ASN A 28 -4.89 14.32 -3.37
C ASN A 28 -3.35 14.40 -3.33
N ASN A 29 -2.69 14.60 -4.47
CA ASN A 29 -1.23 14.72 -4.56
C ASN A 29 -0.46 13.58 -3.85
N SER A 30 -0.85 12.32 -4.08
CA SER A 30 -0.21 11.13 -3.50
C SER A 30 -0.38 10.96 -1.98
N THR A 31 -1.40 11.58 -1.39
CA THR A 31 -1.68 11.47 0.05
C THR A 31 -2.95 10.68 0.38
N SER A 32 -3.81 10.37 -0.60
CA SER A 32 -4.95 9.48 -0.39
C SER A 32 -5.00 8.36 -1.45
N VAL A 33 -5.53 7.22 -1.02
CA VAL A 33 -5.62 6.01 -1.85
C VAL A 33 -7.05 5.51 -1.84
N GLU A 34 -7.60 5.32 -3.04
CA GLU A 34 -8.90 4.71 -3.28
C GLU A 34 -8.72 3.31 -3.85
N ILE A 35 -9.23 2.30 -3.14
CA ILE A 35 -9.20 0.90 -3.56
C ILE A 35 -10.61 0.50 -3.97
N ARG A 36 -10.75 0.07 -5.23
CA ARG A 36 -12.01 -0.30 -5.86
C ARG A 36 -11.97 -1.76 -6.31
N ASN A 37 -13.16 -2.37 -6.42
CA ASN A 37 -13.34 -3.72 -6.94
C ASN A 37 -12.63 -4.83 -6.12
N PHE A 38 -12.34 -4.59 -4.84
CA PHE A 38 -11.78 -5.60 -3.95
C PHE A 38 -12.79 -6.74 -3.76
N LEU A 39 -12.41 -7.99 -4.08
CA LEU A 39 -13.30 -9.15 -4.10
C LEU A 39 -14.60 -8.97 -4.93
N GLY A 40 -14.63 -8.03 -5.89
CA GLY A 40 -15.82 -7.71 -6.66
C GLY A 40 -16.86 -6.84 -5.91
N GLU A 41 -16.49 -6.25 -4.78
CA GLU A 41 -17.35 -5.33 -4.04
C GLU A 41 -17.55 -4.01 -4.81
N LYS A 42 -18.76 -3.45 -4.74
CA LYS A 42 -19.07 -2.09 -5.22
C LYS A 42 -18.59 -0.99 -4.26
N PHE A 43 -18.26 -1.36 -3.03
CA PHE A 43 -17.79 -0.43 -2.01
C PHE A 43 -16.37 0.05 -2.34
N THR A 44 -16.17 1.36 -2.36
CA THR A 44 -14.85 1.96 -2.54
C THR A 44 -14.24 2.22 -1.17
N ARG A 45 -13.05 1.66 -0.96
CA ARG A 45 -12.28 1.81 0.28
C ARG A 45 -11.36 3.00 0.14
N HIS A 46 -11.42 3.93 1.09
CA HIS A 46 -10.55 5.11 1.12
C HIS A 46 -9.56 5.00 2.28
N VAL A 47 -8.29 5.26 2.01
CA VAL A 47 -7.22 5.29 3.02
C VAL A 47 -6.41 6.56 2.86
N ASP A 48 -6.41 7.38 3.89
CA ASP A 48 -5.56 8.56 3.99
C ASP A 48 -4.18 8.20 4.53
N MET A 49 -3.14 8.68 3.86
CA MET A 49 -1.76 8.49 4.29
C MET A 49 -1.44 9.44 5.44
N LEU A 50 -0.50 9.02 6.30
CA LEU A 50 0.02 9.88 7.35
C LEU A 50 0.87 11.02 6.76
N LYS A 51 1.01 12.12 7.51
CA LYS A 51 1.74 13.31 7.07
C LYS A 51 3.19 12.96 6.71
N GLY A 52 3.65 13.42 5.56
CA GLY A 52 5.03 13.21 5.09
C GLY A 52 5.29 11.84 4.45
N VAL A 53 4.23 11.06 4.20
CA VAL A 53 4.29 9.80 3.44
C VAL A 53 3.64 10.00 2.08
N THR A 54 4.30 9.56 1.02
CA THR A 54 3.76 9.62 -0.34
C THR A 54 3.52 8.22 -0.89
N PHE A 55 2.37 8.02 -1.50
CA PHE A 55 2.00 6.77 -2.16
C PHE A 55 1.99 6.97 -3.69
N LYS A 56 2.72 6.12 -4.41
CA LYS A 56 2.86 6.21 -5.87
C LYS A 56 2.72 4.83 -6.51
N PRO A 57 2.13 4.71 -7.71
CA PRO A 57 2.26 3.48 -8.49
C PRO A 57 3.72 3.29 -8.89
N SER A 58 4.20 2.04 -8.83
CA SER A 58 5.51 1.71 -9.38
C SER A 58 5.40 1.54 -10.91
N GLY A 59 6.54 1.45 -11.60
CA GLY A 59 6.56 1.11 -13.03
C GLY A 59 6.13 -0.34 -13.32
N ASN A 60 6.05 -1.18 -12.28
CA ASN A 60 5.60 -2.56 -12.39
C ASN A 60 4.07 -2.64 -12.20
N LYS A 61 3.46 -3.59 -12.91
CA LYS A 61 2.04 -3.84 -12.79
C LYS A 61 1.67 -4.31 -11.37
N ASP A 62 0.58 -3.75 -10.85
CA ASP A 62 -0.02 -4.07 -9.55
C ASP A 62 0.92 -3.88 -8.35
N GLU A 63 1.94 -3.04 -8.52
CA GLU A 63 2.92 -2.69 -7.49
C GLU A 63 2.89 -1.20 -7.18
N PHE A 64 3.02 -0.88 -5.91
CA PHE A 64 2.95 0.47 -5.37
C PHE A 64 4.13 0.72 -4.45
N ILE A 65 4.54 1.98 -4.39
CA ILE A 65 5.67 2.45 -3.61
C ILE A 65 5.14 3.42 -2.55
N LEU A 66 5.51 3.15 -1.30
CA LEU A 66 5.34 4.03 -0.16
C LEU A 66 6.70 4.63 0.22
N GLU A 67 6.81 5.94 0.16
CA GLU A 67 8.03 6.68 0.48
C GLU A 67 7.80 7.62 1.66
N GLY A 68 8.80 7.74 2.53
CA GLY A 68 8.81 8.72 3.61
C GLY A 68 10.08 8.66 4.45
N ASN A 69 10.29 9.69 5.27
CA ASN A 69 11.50 9.80 6.09
C ASN A 69 11.35 9.13 7.46
N ASP A 70 10.12 8.94 7.94
CA ASP A 70 9.85 8.29 9.22
C ASP A 70 9.33 6.86 9.00
N ILE A 71 10.05 5.89 9.55
CA ILE A 71 9.71 4.47 9.45
C ILE A 71 8.36 4.15 10.11
N GLU A 72 8.01 4.82 11.20
CA GLU A 72 6.76 4.54 11.91
C GLU A 72 5.56 5.01 11.09
N LEU A 73 5.67 6.18 10.46
CA LEU A 73 4.62 6.72 9.61
C LEU A 73 4.49 5.93 8.30
N VAL A 74 5.59 5.53 7.68
CA VAL A 74 5.59 4.71 6.46
C VAL A 74 5.01 3.33 6.76
N SER A 75 5.50 2.66 7.80
CA SER A 75 5.02 1.32 8.16
C SER A 75 3.55 1.31 8.58
N ARG A 76 3.11 2.30 9.36
CA ARG A 76 1.70 2.42 9.75
C ARG A 76 0.79 2.73 8.57
N SER A 77 1.23 3.58 7.64
CA SER A 77 0.46 3.85 6.41
C SER A 77 0.31 2.59 5.55
N ALA A 78 1.38 1.81 5.39
CA ALA A 78 1.31 0.51 4.70
C ALA A 78 0.37 -0.48 5.42
N ALA A 79 0.43 -0.52 6.76
CA ALA A 79 -0.46 -1.37 7.56
C ALA A 79 -1.93 -0.99 7.42
N LEU A 80 -2.26 0.31 7.34
CA LEU A 80 -3.64 0.77 7.12
C LEU A 80 -4.21 0.28 5.78
N ILE A 81 -3.41 0.32 4.71
CA ILE A 81 -3.80 -0.21 3.39
C ILE A 81 -4.08 -1.71 3.46
N GLN A 82 -3.18 -2.46 4.10
CA GLN A 82 -3.32 -3.91 4.25
C GLN A 82 -4.55 -4.28 5.11
N GLN A 83 -4.75 -3.60 6.23
CA GLN A 83 -5.91 -3.82 7.10
C GLN A 83 -7.24 -3.47 6.42
N CYS A 84 -7.23 -2.41 5.59
CA CYS A 84 -8.41 -2.02 4.83
C CYS A 84 -8.81 -3.09 3.80
N THR A 85 -7.84 -3.85 3.28
CA THR A 85 -8.05 -4.94 2.31
C THR A 85 -8.06 -6.33 2.96
N ALA A 86 -8.35 -6.41 4.26
CA ALA A 86 -8.50 -7.70 4.93
C ALA A 86 -9.82 -8.39 4.56
N VAL A 87 -9.72 -9.64 4.10
CA VAL A 87 -10.88 -10.49 3.82
C VAL A 87 -11.60 -10.84 5.13
N LYS A 88 -12.93 -10.68 5.15
CA LYS A 88 -13.79 -11.02 6.30
C LYS A 88 -14.79 -12.10 5.92
N ASN A 89 -15.21 -12.91 6.91
CA ASN A 89 -16.26 -13.93 6.77
C ASN A 89 -16.01 -14.98 5.65
N LYS A 90 -14.75 -15.23 5.30
CA LYS A 90 -14.31 -16.26 4.35
C LYS A 90 -13.02 -16.92 4.86
N ASP A 91 -12.66 -18.10 4.34
CA ASP A 91 -11.39 -18.74 4.69
C ASP A 91 -10.22 -17.99 4.06
N ILE A 92 -9.44 -17.32 4.90
CA ILE A 92 -8.26 -16.52 4.50
C ILE A 92 -7.15 -17.36 3.85
N ARG A 93 -7.16 -18.68 4.03
CA ARG A 93 -6.16 -19.57 3.39
C ARG A 93 -6.47 -19.84 1.93
N LYS A 94 -7.73 -19.63 1.52
CA LYS A 94 -8.19 -19.78 0.13
C LYS A 94 -8.37 -18.44 -0.55
N PHE A 95 -8.91 -17.45 0.16
CA PHE A 95 -9.09 -16.09 -0.33
C PHE A 95 -7.94 -15.23 0.17
N LEU A 96 -6.83 -15.27 -0.56
CA LEU A 96 -5.59 -14.55 -0.26
C LEU A 96 -5.55 -13.13 -0.86
N ASP A 97 -6.63 -12.71 -1.54
CA ASP A 97 -6.76 -11.39 -2.15
C ASP A 97 -6.51 -10.28 -1.12
N GLY A 98 -5.67 -9.32 -1.48
CA GLY A 98 -5.24 -8.25 -0.57
C GLY A 98 -4.07 -7.45 -1.12
N ILE A 99 -3.68 -6.40 -0.41
CA ILE A 99 -2.48 -5.63 -0.72
C ILE A 99 -1.45 -5.85 0.38
N TYR A 100 -0.28 -6.36 0.02
CA TYR A 100 0.76 -6.78 0.96
C TYR A 100 2.07 -6.04 0.72
N VAL A 101 2.86 -5.84 1.78
CA VAL A 101 4.24 -5.34 1.67
C VAL A 101 5.12 -6.46 1.12
N SER A 102 5.72 -6.25 -0.05
CA SER A 102 6.64 -7.21 -0.67
C SER A 102 8.08 -7.00 -0.20
N GLU A 103 8.54 -5.75 -0.17
CA GLU A 103 9.92 -5.40 0.16
C GLU A 103 9.96 -4.15 1.04
N ARG A 104 10.97 -4.10 1.92
CA ARG A 104 11.31 -2.94 2.74
C ARG A 104 12.75 -2.54 2.41
N THR A 105 12.90 -1.40 1.76
CA THR A 105 14.19 -0.89 1.29
C THR A 105 14.33 0.59 1.68
N ASN A 106 15.44 1.20 1.25
CA ASN A 106 15.65 2.64 1.35
C ASN A 106 15.40 3.31 0.00
N VAL A 107 15.20 4.62 0.00
CA VAL A 107 15.02 5.40 -1.24
C VAL A 107 16.36 5.55 -1.95
N VAL A 108 17.40 5.95 -1.20
CA VAL A 108 18.78 5.97 -1.67
C VAL A 108 19.38 4.60 -1.41
N GLN A 109 19.81 3.93 -2.49
CA GLN A 109 20.55 2.68 -2.42
C GLN A 109 22.05 3.02 -2.32
N GLU A 110 22.75 2.42 -1.36
CA GLU A 110 24.22 2.49 -1.25
C GLU A 110 24.90 1.68 -2.35
#